data_AF-A0A8J6Z565-F1
#
_entry.id   AF-A0A8J6Z565-F1
#
_cell.length_a   1.000
_cell.length_b   1.000
_cell.length_c   1.000
_cell.angle_alpha   90.00
_cell.angle_beta   90.00
_cell.angle_gamma   90.00
#
_symmetry.space_group_name_H-M   'P 1'
#
loop_
_entity.id
_entity.type
_entity.pdbx_description
1 polymer ?
#
loop_
_entity_poly.entity_id
_entity_poly.type
_entity_poly.pdbx_seq_one_letter_code
_entity_poly.pdbx_strand_id
1 'polypeptide(L)'
;MNIHAPSPETDPTREDAAKALAVLRRWAGEASLAEIERLDPAVMRLVLGPANSYPDLSREFPEALLVDEAYRATLPDLQNGPASLIRGAAARIQHVGISNFRLPIRFRTRDSGEMLLETSVTGTVSLEADKKGINMSRIMRSFYKRAEEAFSIEVIEAVLDSYKADLDSFDARIQMRLSFPMQMQSLRSGLSGWQYYDIALEVAEQDGVRQKIVHLDYVYSSTCPCSLELSEHARRERGQLATPHSQRSVARISVVLDDDAGVLWFEDLIELCRLAVPTETQVMVKREDEQAFAELNAANPIFVEDAARCFAERLLAEPRIGDFRVVASHQESLHSHDAVSVLTEGSTFAQPSLEPRLFGSLIHGG
;
A
#
# COMPACT_ATOMS: atom_id res chain seq x y z
N MET A 1 49.60 20.31 76.31
CA MET A 1 49.87 18.98 75.75
C MET A 1 49.48 19.03 74.28
N ASN A 2 50.39 18.60 73.42
CA ASN A 2 50.50 18.96 72.01
C ASN A 2 49.24 18.71 71.16
N ILE A 3 48.87 19.70 70.36
CA ILE A 3 48.05 19.54 69.16
C ILE A 3 48.91 20.02 68.00
N HIS A 4 49.25 19.15 67.06
CA HIS A 4 49.48 19.53 65.68
C HIS A 4 49.20 18.35 64.73
N ALA A 5 48.58 18.73 63.63
CA ALA A 5 47.94 17.98 62.56
C ALA A 5 48.86 17.02 61.75
N PRO A 6 48.29 16.06 60.99
CA PRO A 6 49.04 15.12 60.16
C PRO A 6 49.50 15.77 58.84
N SER A 7 50.72 15.42 58.40
CA SER A 7 51.36 15.81 57.13
C SER A 7 51.57 14.57 56.23
N PRO A 8 52.05 14.73 54.98
CA PRO A 8 51.33 15.05 53.75
C PRO A 8 51.17 13.83 52.83
N GLU A 9 50.17 13.83 51.95
CA GLU A 9 50.01 12.83 50.87
C GLU A 9 51.18 12.92 49.89
N THR A 10 52.00 11.87 49.82
CA THR A 10 52.98 11.66 48.74
C THR A 10 52.26 11.07 47.53
N ASP A 11 52.42 11.69 46.35
CA ASP A 11 51.87 11.16 45.10
C ASP A 11 52.33 9.70 44.88
N PRO A 12 51.41 8.78 44.54
CA PRO A 12 51.72 7.37 44.40
C PRO A 12 52.75 7.14 43.28
N THR A 13 53.76 6.31 43.56
CA THR A 13 54.79 6.00 42.57
C THR A 13 54.33 4.90 41.59
N ARG A 14 55.01 4.76 40.45
CA ARG A 14 54.76 3.66 39.50
C ARG A 14 54.92 2.29 40.15
N GLU A 15 55.82 2.16 41.12
CA GLU A 15 56.05 0.92 41.86
C GLU A 15 54.85 0.60 42.76
N ASP A 16 54.24 1.61 43.37
CA ASP A 16 53.03 1.46 44.18
C ASP A 16 51.83 1.03 43.34
N ALA A 17 51.66 1.60 42.14
CA ALA A 17 50.62 1.19 41.21
C ALA A 17 50.80 -0.28 40.74
N ALA A 18 52.04 -0.71 40.49
CA ALA A 18 52.33 -2.09 40.09
C ALA A 18 52.04 -3.08 41.23
N LYS A 19 52.38 -2.72 42.48
CA LYS A 19 52.05 -3.51 43.68
C LYS A 19 50.54 -3.61 43.89
N ALA A 20 49.82 -2.50 43.77
CA ALA A 20 48.36 -2.47 43.87
C ALA A 20 47.70 -3.36 42.80
N LEU A 21 48.14 -3.29 41.55
CA LEU A 21 47.63 -4.14 40.48
C LEU A 21 47.91 -5.64 40.72
N ALA A 22 49.08 -5.98 41.26
CA ALA A 22 49.42 -7.36 41.58
C ALA A 22 48.54 -7.93 42.72
N VAL A 23 48.21 -7.11 43.71
CA VAL A 23 47.29 -7.47 44.80
C VAL A 23 45.88 -7.68 44.25
N LEU A 24 45.38 -6.75 43.43
CA LEU A 24 44.06 -6.85 42.81
C LEU A 24 43.94 -8.08 41.90
N ARG A 25 44.98 -8.41 41.14
CA ARG A 25 45.04 -9.62 40.30
C ARG A 25 44.98 -10.91 41.11
N ARG A 26 45.71 -10.97 42.22
CA ARG A 26 45.68 -12.14 43.11
C ARG A 26 44.30 -12.34 43.73
N TRP A 27 43.71 -11.26 44.23
CA TRP A 27 42.38 -11.30 44.83
C TRP A 27 41.29 -11.73 43.82
N ALA A 28 41.28 -11.14 42.62
CA ALA A 28 40.29 -11.50 41.61
C ALA A 28 40.46 -12.91 41.02
N GLY A 29 41.64 -13.51 41.16
CA GLY A 29 41.85 -14.92 40.80
C GLY A 29 41.08 -15.90 41.71
N GLU A 30 40.69 -15.45 42.91
CA GLU A 30 39.97 -16.24 43.90
C GLU A 30 38.51 -15.76 44.11
N ALA A 31 38.18 -14.54 43.69
CA ALA A 31 36.86 -13.93 43.86
C ALA A 31 35.89 -14.25 42.71
N SER A 32 34.59 -14.28 43.00
CA SER A 32 33.54 -14.42 41.98
C SER A 32 33.32 -13.13 41.19
N LEU A 33 32.78 -13.23 39.97
CA LEU A 33 32.49 -12.06 39.12
C LEU A 33 31.60 -11.00 39.81
N ALA A 34 30.63 -11.43 40.62
CA ALA A 34 29.74 -10.55 41.37
C ALA A 34 30.42 -9.88 42.59
N GLU A 35 31.52 -10.43 43.09
CA GLU A 35 32.35 -9.78 44.12
C GLU A 35 33.28 -8.72 43.52
N ILE A 36 33.83 -9.00 42.33
CA ILE A 36 34.67 -8.06 41.59
C ILE A 36 33.88 -6.83 41.14
N GLU A 37 32.63 -7.01 40.68
CA GLU A 37 31.76 -5.92 40.23
C GLU A 37 31.31 -4.99 41.38
N ARG A 38 31.21 -5.51 42.61
CA ARG A 38 30.85 -4.71 43.80
C ARG A 38 31.97 -3.81 44.30
N LEU A 39 33.23 -4.08 43.94
CA LEU A 39 34.36 -3.27 44.36
C LEU A 39 34.44 -1.97 43.54
N ASP A 40 34.57 -2.10 42.22
CA ASP A 40 34.42 -1.03 41.22
C ASP A 40 34.44 -1.66 39.82
N PRO A 41 33.49 -1.32 38.90
CA PRO A 41 33.45 -1.88 37.54
C PRO A 41 34.75 -1.71 36.73
N ALA A 42 35.55 -0.68 37.00
CA ALA A 42 36.84 -0.44 36.34
C ALA A 42 37.92 -1.46 36.75
N VAL A 43 37.82 -2.05 37.95
CA VAL A 43 38.76 -3.08 38.44
C VAL A 43 38.63 -4.36 37.60
N MET A 44 37.43 -4.69 37.12
CA MET A 44 37.20 -5.84 36.24
C MET A 44 38.06 -5.76 34.97
N ARG A 45 38.17 -4.56 34.37
CA ARG A 45 38.99 -4.31 33.16
C ARG A 45 40.49 -4.39 33.42
N LEU A 46 40.95 -3.94 34.59
CA LEU A 46 42.38 -3.94 34.95
C LEU A 46 42.91 -5.33 35.29
N VAL A 47 42.04 -6.19 35.81
CA VAL A 47 42.43 -7.45 36.45
C VAL A 47 42.19 -8.68 35.58
N LEU A 48 41.00 -8.82 34.98
CA LEU A 48 40.64 -10.01 34.18
C LEU A 48 41.12 -9.93 32.73
N GLY A 49 41.67 -8.78 32.32
CA GLY A 49 42.16 -8.55 30.96
C GLY A 49 41.02 -8.42 29.94
N PRO A 50 41.36 -8.19 28.66
CA PRO A 50 40.39 -7.91 27.59
C PRO A 50 39.48 -9.09 27.23
N ALA A 51 39.59 -10.25 27.89
CA ALA A 51 38.74 -11.40 27.60
C ALA A 51 37.26 -11.21 27.99
N ASN A 52 36.96 -10.22 28.86
CA ASN A 52 35.59 -9.86 29.26
C ASN A 52 35.14 -8.49 28.70
N SER A 53 35.91 -7.86 27.80
CA SER A 53 35.39 -6.72 27.04
C SER A 53 34.44 -7.20 25.94
N TYR A 54 33.39 -6.42 25.70
CA TYR A 54 32.55 -6.56 24.51
C TYR A 54 33.45 -6.76 23.28
N PRO A 55 33.18 -7.74 22.40
CA PRO A 55 34.07 -8.02 21.28
C PRO A 55 34.25 -6.76 20.42
N ASP A 56 35.50 -6.47 20.07
CA ASP A 56 35.81 -5.40 19.12
C ASP A 56 35.25 -5.82 17.75
N LEU A 57 34.11 -5.22 17.37
CA LEU A 57 33.50 -5.44 16.07
C LEU A 57 34.19 -4.56 15.02
N SER A 58 34.52 -5.13 13.87
CA SER A 58 35.01 -4.34 12.74
C SER A 58 33.97 -3.32 12.29
N ARG A 59 34.41 -2.09 12.04
CA ARG A 59 33.59 -1.02 11.45
C ARG A 59 33.82 -0.88 9.94
N GLU A 60 34.77 -1.64 9.41
CA GLU A 60 35.08 -1.66 7.98
C GLU A 60 34.16 -2.65 7.26
N PHE A 61 33.55 -2.20 6.17
CA PHE A 61 32.76 -3.08 5.31
C PHE A 61 33.71 -4.03 4.57
N PRO A 62 33.52 -5.36 4.67
CA PRO A 62 34.45 -6.31 4.07
C PRO A 62 34.22 -6.43 2.56
N GLU A 63 34.78 -5.50 1.78
CA GLU A 63 34.65 -5.47 0.30
C GLU A 63 35.13 -6.76 -0.38
N ALA A 64 36.09 -7.47 0.24
CA ALA A 64 36.67 -8.70 -0.28
C ALA A 64 35.95 -9.99 0.17
N LEU A 65 34.83 -9.89 0.89
CA LEU A 65 34.08 -11.08 1.32
C LEU A 65 33.47 -11.80 0.11
N LEU A 66 33.96 -13.00 -0.17
CA LEU A 66 33.39 -13.89 -1.17
C LEU A 66 32.28 -14.73 -0.53
N VAL A 67 31.05 -14.54 -1.03
CA VAL A 67 29.86 -15.28 -0.57
C VAL A 67 29.65 -16.51 -1.46
N ASP A 68 30.44 -17.54 -1.22
CA ASP A 68 30.31 -18.85 -1.88
C ASP A 68 29.20 -19.71 -1.25
N GLU A 69 28.95 -20.91 -1.80
CA GLU A 69 27.90 -21.80 -1.28
C GLU A 69 28.19 -22.28 0.14
N ALA A 70 29.46 -22.53 0.47
CA ALA A 70 29.86 -22.97 1.80
C ALA A 70 29.55 -21.90 2.85
N TYR A 71 29.89 -20.63 2.58
CA TYR A 71 29.55 -19.51 3.46
C TYR A 71 28.03 -19.31 3.55
N ARG A 72 27.30 -19.36 2.44
CA ARG A 72 25.83 -19.25 2.45
C ARG A 72 25.17 -20.32 3.33
N ALA A 73 25.69 -21.54 3.33
CA ALA A 73 25.18 -22.61 4.19
C ALA A 73 25.40 -22.36 5.70
N THR A 74 26.36 -21.49 6.07
CA THR A 74 26.55 -21.06 7.46
C THR A 74 25.58 -19.97 7.90
N LEU A 75 24.90 -19.30 6.96
CA LEU A 75 23.97 -18.23 7.29
C LEU A 75 22.72 -18.80 7.94
N PRO A 76 22.26 -18.22 9.06
CA PRO A 76 21.10 -18.73 9.77
C PRO A 76 19.81 -18.42 8.99
N ASP A 77 19.00 -19.45 8.74
CA ASP A 77 17.68 -19.32 8.15
C ASP A 77 16.60 -19.34 9.25
N LEU A 78 16.33 -18.17 9.81
CA LEU A 78 15.30 -18.03 10.85
C LEU A 78 13.88 -18.19 10.31
N GLN A 79 13.66 -18.10 8.99
CA GLN A 79 12.33 -18.17 8.40
C GLN A 79 11.84 -19.61 8.28
N ASN A 80 12.77 -20.53 7.97
CA ASN A 80 12.56 -21.98 7.99
C ASN A 80 12.96 -22.62 9.34
N GLY A 81 13.13 -21.81 10.39
CA GLY A 81 13.43 -22.26 11.74
C GLY A 81 12.28 -23.01 12.40
N PRO A 82 12.53 -23.74 13.50
CA PRO A 82 11.52 -24.56 14.17
C PRO A 82 10.35 -23.73 14.69
N ALA A 83 9.16 -24.32 14.69
CA ALA A 83 7.92 -23.69 15.18
C ALA A 83 8.02 -23.18 16.63
N SER A 84 8.94 -23.72 17.44
CA SER A 84 9.25 -23.23 18.79
C SER A 84 9.74 -21.77 18.84
N LEU A 85 10.17 -21.21 17.70
CA LEU A 85 10.57 -19.82 17.57
C LEU A 85 9.40 -18.89 17.20
N ILE A 86 8.19 -19.41 16.98
CA ILE A 86 6.97 -18.62 16.74
C ILE A 86 6.56 -17.94 18.04
N ARG A 87 6.14 -16.68 17.94
CA ARG A 87 5.65 -15.89 19.08
C ARG A 87 4.15 -15.66 18.92
N GLY A 88 3.39 -15.87 20.00
CA GLY A 88 1.95 -15.66 20.01
C GLY A 88 1.18 -16.94 19.69
N ALA A 89 -0.07 -16.78 19.25
CA ALA A 89 -0.93 -17.91 18.91
C ALA A 89 -0.45 -18.60 17.63
N ALA A 90 -0.58 -19.93 17.58
CA ALA A 90 -0.44 -20.71 16.36
C ALA A 90 -1.69 -20.49 15.50
N ALA A 91 -1.73 -19.37 14.80
CA ALA A 91 -2.84 -18.96 13.94
C ALA A 91 -2.37 -18.85 12.49
N ARG A 92 -3.22 -19.28 11.56
CA ARG A 92 -3.03 -19.06 10.12
C ARG A 92 -3.11 -17.55 9.85
N ILE A 93 -2.14 -17.04 9.09
CA ILE A 93 -2.13 -15.66 8.60
C ILE A 93 -2.64 -15.67 7.17
N GLN A 94 -3.74 -14.95 6.90
CA GLN A 94 -4.38 -14.94 5.57
C GLN A 94 -3.53 -14.15 4.55
N HIS A 95 -2.91 -13.05 4.99
CA HIS A 95 -2.07 -12.22 4.14
C HIS A 95 -0.77 -11.84 4.85
N VAL A 96 0.36 -12.30 4.32
CA VAL A 96 1.70 -11.85 4.66
C VAL A 96 2.50 -11.63 3.39
N GLY A 97 3.27 -10.55 3.33
CA GLY A 97 3.93 -10.16 2.08
C GLY A 97 4.58 -8.80 2.12
N ILE A 98 4.71 -8.23 0.93
CA ILE A 98 5.29 -6.90 0.70
C ILE A 98 4.23 -5.98 0.10
N SER A 99 4.29 -4.70 0.43
CA SER A 99 3.35 -3.70 -0.04
C SER A 99 4.11 -2.49 -0.57
N ASN A 100 3.55 -1.88 -1.62
CA ASN A 100 3.97 -0.62 -2.21
C ASN A 100 5.44 -0.55 -2.68
N PHE A 101 5.96 -1.62 -3.27
CA PHE A 101 7.19 -1.52 -4.05
C PHE A 101 6.86 -1.11 -5.49
N ARG A 102 7.75 -0.38 -6.15
CA ARG A 102 7.46 0.21 -7.47
C ARG A 102 8.29 -0.42 -8.57
N LEU A 103 7.65 -0.69 -9.70
CA LEU A 103 8.28 -1.20 -10.91
C LEU A 103 7.73 -0.47 -12.13
N PRO A 104 8.55 -0.23 -13.16
CA PRO A 104 8.06 0.16 -14.48
C PRO A 104 7.46 -1.08 -15.17
N ILE A 105 6.17 -1.06 -15.47
CA ILE A 105 5.46 -2.17 -16.11
C ILE A 105 4.86 -1.71 -17.43
N ARG A 106 4.92 -2.59 -18.45
CA ARG A 106 4.30 -2.34 -19.76
C ARG A 106 2.82 -2.75 -19.72
N PHE A 107 1.95 -1.85 -20.17
CA PHE A 107 0.52 -2.08 -20.35
C PHE A 107 0.16 -1.95 -21.83
N ARG A 108 -0.77 -2.79 -22.29
CA ARG A 108 -1.38 -2.68 -23.60
C ARG A 108 -2.59 -1.74 -23.53
N THR A 109 -2.80 -0.98 -24.59
CA THR A 109 -4.00 -0.15 -24.76
C THR A 109 -4.91 -0.77 -25.80
N ARG A 110 -6.19 -0.38 -25.79
CA ARG A 110 -7.21 -0.90 -26.71
C ARG A 110 -6.83 -0.75 -28.18
N ASP A 111 -6.17 0.35 -28.52
CA ASP A 111 -5.75 0.66 -29.89
C ASP A 111 -4.42 -0.01 -30.30
N SER A 112 -4.06 -1.12 -29.64
CA SER A 112 -2.81 -1.87 -29.85
C SER A 112 -1.53 -1.08 -29.57
N GLY A 113 -1.63 -0.03 -28.75
CA GLY A 113 -0.48 0.70 -28.23
C GLY A 113 0.12 0.02 -26.99
N GLU A 114 1.32 0.47 -26.61
CA GLU A 114 2.00 0.05 -25.38
C GLU A 114 2.47 1.27 -24.60
N MET A 115 2.42 1.18 -23.27
CA MET A 115 2.88 2.23 -22.38
C MET A 115 3.65 1.67 -21.19
N LEU A 116 4.74 2.33 -20.83
CA LEU A 116 5.51 2.00 -19.63
C LEU A 116 5.07 2.91 -18.50
N LEU A 117 4.45 2.33 -17.46
CA LEU A 117 3.92 3.08 -16.32
C LEU A 117 4.62 2.66 -15.02
N GLU A 118 4.90 3.65 -14.17
CA GLU A 118 5.28 3.36 -12.78
C GLU A 118 4.08 2.69 -12.09
N THR A 119 4.31 1.49 -11.58
CA THR A 119 3.26 0.67 -10.97
C THR A 119 3.67 0.29 -9.54
N SER A 120 2.81 0.59 -8.58
CA SER A 120 2.93 0.15 -7.20
C SER A 120 2.38 -1.26 -7.06
N VAL A 121 3.15 -2.18 -6.48
CA VAL A 121 2.81 -3.59 -6.37
C VAL A 121 2.70 -3.98 -4.91
N THR A 122 1.66 -4.75 -4.59
CA THR A 122 1.46 -5.40 -3.29
C THR A 122 1.23 -6.88 -3.54
N GLY A 123 2.08 -7.73 -2.97
CA GLY A 123 2.01 -9.17 -3.13
C GLY A 123 1.98 -9.84 -1.77
N THR A 124 0.97 -10.68 -1.54
CA THR A 124 0.74 -11.38 -0.26
C THR A 124 0.34 -12.82 -0.48
N VAL A 125 0.64 -13.68 0.48
CA VAL A 125 0.24 -15.10 0.49
C VAL A 125 -0.29 -15.47 1.87
N SER A 126 -1.00 -16.60 1.93
CA SER A 126 -1.35 -17.24 3.20
C SER A 126 -0.13 -17.94 3.81
N LEU A 127 -0.06 -17.94 5.14
CA LEU A 127 0.97 -18.62 5.93
C LEU A 127 0.32 -19.49 6.99
N GLU A 128 0.63 -20.78 6.94
CA GLU A 128 0.12 -21.76 7.89
C GLU A 128 0.64 -21.54 9.31
N ALA A 129 -0.14 -21.98 10.30
CA ALA A 129 0.10 -21.72 11.72
C ALA A 129 1.43 -22.29 12.26
N ASP A 130 1.98 -23.28 11.58
CA ASP A 130 3.23 -23.97 11.91
C ASP A 130 4.47 -23.38 11.21
N LYS A 131 4.28 -22.48 10.24
CA LYS A 131 5.36 -21.79 9.51
C LYS A 131 5.68 -20.46 10.18
N LYS A 132 6.98 -20.19 10.40
CA LYS A 132 7.43 -18.97 11.09
C LYS A 132 7.42 -17.71 10.23
N GLY A 133 7.63 -17.84 8.92
CA GLY A 133 7.63 -16.70 8.02
C GLY A 133 7.81 -17.08 6.56
N ILE A 134 7.68 -16.09 5.68
CA ILE A 134 7.92 -16.22 4.25
C ILE A 134 9.23 -15.54 3.85
N ASN A 135 9.83 -15.98 2.76
CA ASN A 135 10.97 -15.29 2.17
C ASN A 135 10.48 -14.11 1.32
N MET A 136 10.37 -12.94 1.95
CA MET A 136 9.90 -11.69 1.34
C MET A 136 10.64 -11.31 0.05
N SER A 137 11.96 -11.55 -0.01
CA SER A 137 12.78 -11.20 -1.19
C SER A 137 12.43 -12.03 -2.42
N ARG A 138 11.86 -13.24 -2.25
CA ARG A 138 11.37 -14.05 -3.36
C ARG A 138 10.26 -13.34 -4.11
N ILE A 139 9.40 -12.61 -3.39
CA ILE A 139 8.32 -11.83 -4.00
C ILE A 139 8.90 -10.81 -4.97
N MET A 140 9.77 -9.91 -4.48
CA MET A 140 10.43 -8.94 -5.37
C MET A 140 11.09 -9.59 -6.60
N ARG A 141 11.85 -10.69 -6.40
CA ARG A 141 12.61 -11.33 -7.48
C ARG A 141 11.72 -11.93 -8.57
N SER A 142 10.58 -12.52 -8.23
CA SER A 142 9.68 -13.08 -9.25
C SER A 142 9.05 -11.98 -10.10
N PHE A 143 8.70 -10.84 -9.51
CA PHE A 143 8.27 -9.67 -10.30
C PHE A 143 9.37 -9.14 -11.20
N TYR A 144 10.60 -8.95 -10.71
CA TYR A 144 11.70 -8.45 -11.55
C TYR A 144 12.02 -9.35 -12.74
N LYS A 145 11.88 -10.68 -12.59
CA LYS A 145 12.09 -11.62 -13.70
C LYS A 145 11.03 -11.50 -14.79
N ARG A 146 9.79 -11.20 -14.42
CA ARG A 146 8.63 -11.22 -15.34
C ARG A 146 8.21 -9.83 -15.83
N ALA A 147 8.63 -8.77 -15.14
CA ALA A 147 8.25 -7.38 -15.43
C ALA A 147 8.59 -6.94 -16.87
N GLU A 148 9.63 -7.53 -17.48
CA GLU A 148 10.03 -7.22 -18.86
C GLU A 148 9.44 -8.18 -19.91
N GLU A 149 8.85 -9.31 -19.48
CA GLU A 149 8.47 -10.44 -20.34
C GLU A 149 6.97 -10.45 -20.73
N ALA A 150 6.09 -9.99 -19.85
CA ALA A 150 4.64 -10.04 -20.05
C ALA A 150 3.97 -8.68 -19.77
N PHE A 151 2.70 -8.54 -20.17
CA PHE A 151 1.91 -7.33 -19.94
C PHE A 151 0.99 -7.52 -18.73
N SER A 152 0.62 -6.41 -18.10
CA SER A 152 -0.53 -6.27 -17.19
C SER A 152 -0.87 -7.48 -16.30
N ILE A 153 -1.95 -8.20 -16.62
CA ILE A 153 -2.53 -9.26 -15.79
C ILE A 153 -1.80 -10.59 -15.95
N GLU A 154 -1.22 -10.86 -17.12
CA GLU A 154 -0.46 -12.07 -17.39
C GLU A 154 0.84 -12.10 -16.58
N VAL A 155 1.44 -10.93 -16.32
CA VAL A 155 2.54 -10.80 -15.34
C VAL A 155 2.06 -11.26 -13.97
N ILE A 156 0.89 -10.80 -13.54
CA ILE A 156 0.35 -11.13 -12.22
C ILE A 156 0.11 -12.63 -12.11
N GLU A 157 -0.55 -13.25 -13.09
CA GLU A 157 -0.85 -14.68 -13.09
C GLU A 157 0.42 -15.53 -13.04
N ALA A 158 1.38 -15.27 -13.94
CA ALA A 158 2.63 -16.02 -13.98
C ALA A 158 3.46 -15.86 -12.69
N VAL A 159 3.40 -14.67 -12.08
CA VAL A 159 4.07 -14.41 -10.80
C VAL A 159 3.34 -15.11 -9.65
N LEU A 160 2.00 -15.14 -9.64
CA LEU A 160 1.19 -15.85 -8.66
C LEU A 160 1.43 -17.36 -8.70
N ASP A 161 1.47 -17.95 -9.91
CA ASP A 161 1.78 -19.37 -10.13
C ASP A 161 3.16 -19.73 -9.60
N SER A 162 4.17 -18.89 -9.91
CA SER A 162 5.53 -19.07 -9.38
C SER A 162 5.57 -19.00 -7.85
N TYR A 163 4.74 -18.18 -7.20
CA TYR A 163 4.72 -18.12 -5.75
C TYR A 163 4.10 -19.35 -5.10
N LYS A 164 2.99 -19.84 -5.65
CA LYS A 164 2.31 -21.01 -5.10
C LYS A 164 3.22 -22.23 -5.15
N ALA A 165 3.91 -22.43 -6.27
CA ALA A 165 4.88 -23.52 -6.43
C ALA A 165 6.06 -23.42 -5.44
N ASP A 166 6.57 -22.22 -5.18
CA ASP A 166 7.76 -22.01 -4.35
C ASP A 166 7.50 -22.07 -2.83
N LEU A 167 6.30 -21.70 -2.37
CA LEU A 167 5.99 -21.51 -0.94
C LEU A 167 5.09 -22.60 -0.34
N ASP A 168 4.57 -23.51 -1.18
CA ASP A 168 3.57 -24.52 -0.78
C ASP A 168 2.44 -23.84 0.02
N SER A 169 1.91 -22.76 -0.56
CA SER A 169 0.87 -21.91 0.01
C SER A 169 -0.41 -22.05 -0.79
N PHE A 170 -1.54 -22.03 -0.10
CA PHE A 170 -2.85 -22.30 -0.67
C PHE A 170 -3.43 -21.06 -1.36
N ASP A 171 -3.37 -19.92 -0.66
CA ASP A 171 -3.96 -18.66 -1.12
C ASP A 171 -2.89 -17.61 -1.41
N ALA A 172 -3.08 -16.86 -2.50
CA ALA A 172 -2.18 -15.82 -2.94
C ALA A 172 -2.96 -14.63 -3.51
N ARG A 173 -2.45 -13.42 -3.30
CA ARG A 173 -3.06 -12.19 -3.79
C ARG A 173 -1.99 -11.21 -4.23
N ILE A 174 -2.14 -10.69 -5.45
CA ILE A 174 -1.29 -9.65 -6.01
C ILE A 174 -2.17 -8.51 -6.47
N GLN A 175 -1.77 -7.28 -6.14
CA GLN A 175 -2.39 -6.06 -6.62
C GLN A 175 -1.34 -5.14 -7.22
N MET A 176 -1.64 -4.57 -8.38
CA MET A 176 -0.86 -3.58 -9.10
C MET A 176 -1.66 -2.29 -9.26
N ARG A 177 -1.18 -1.18 -8.71
CA ARG A 177 -1.80 0.14 -8.78
C ARG A 177 -1.00 1.05 -9.70
N LEU A 178 -1.69 1.72 -10.62
CA LEU A 178 -1.09 2.61 -11.62
C LEU A 178 -1.99 3.83 -11.85
N SER A 179 -1.39 4.88 -12.42
CA SER A 179 -2.12 6.03 -12.94
C SER A 179 -2.17 5.93 -14.46
N PHE A 180 -3.33 5.59 -15.01
CA PHE A 180 -3.53 5.34 -16.44
C PHE A 180 -3.93 6.64 -17.16
N PRO A 181 -3.15 7.12 -18.14
CA PRO A 181 -3.50 8.32 -18.89
C PRO A 181 -4.39 8.01 -20.10
N MET A 182 -5.45 8.80 -20.28
CA MET A 182 -6.31 8.79 -21.47
C MET A 182 -6.47 10.22 -22.00
N GLN A 183 -6.38 10.40 -23.32
CA GLN A 183 -6.62 11.70 -23.94
C GLN A 183 -8.12 12.02 -23.93
N MET A 184 -8.47 13.22 -23.50
CA MET A 184 -9.84 13.72 -23.41
C MET A 184 -9.98 15.00 -24.24
N GLN A 185 -11.06 15.09 -25.01
CA GLN A 185 -11.44 16.30 -25.74
C GLN A 185 -12.29 17.21 -24.86
N SER A 186 -12.16 18.52 -25.05
CA SER A 186 -13.05 19.51 -24.42
C SER A 186 -14.46 19.46 -25.02
N LEU A 187 -15.44 19.95 -24.27
CA LEU A 187 -16.86 19.87 -24.66
C LEU A 187 -17.21 20.65 -25.94
N ARG A 188 -16.59 21.81 -26.17
CA ARG A 188 -16.92 22.72 -27.28
C ARG A 188 -15.71 23.28 -28.01
N SER A 189 -14.60 23.57 -27.32
CA SER A 189 -13.46 24.29 -27.91
C SER A 189 -12.55 23.45 -28.81
N GLY A 190 -12.71 22.12 -28.83
CA GLY A 190 -11.87 21.18 -29.58
C GLY A 190 -10.43 21.09 -29.05
N LEU A 191 -10.19 21.53 -27.81
CA LEU A 191 -8.92 21.31 -27.11
C LEU A 191 -8.84 19.85 -26.66
N SER A 192 -7.63 19.38 -26.40
CA SER A 192 -7.42 18.04 -25.83
C SER A 192 -6.34 18.05 -24.76
N GLY A 193 -6.51 17.22 -23.74
CA GLY A 193 -5.57 17.06 -22.65
C GLY A 193 -5.56 15.64 -22.11
N TRP A 194 -4.57 15.32 -21.28
CA TRP A 194 -4.44 14.01 -20.65
C TRP A 194 -5.15 13.99 -19.29
N GLN A 195 -6.16 13.12 -19.17
CA GLN A 195 -6.79 12.77 -17.90
C GLN A 195 -6.13 11.51 -17.36
N TYR A 196 -5.86 11.48 -16.06
CA TYR A 196 -5.29 10.32 -15.39
C TYR A 196 -6.35 9.64 -14.53
N TYR A 197 -6.34 8.30 -14.54
CA TYR A 197 -7.26 7.45 -13.80
C TYR A 197 -6.47 6.56 -12.86
N ASP A 198 -6.86 6.54 -11.59
CA ASP A 198 -6.27 5.61 -10.62
C ASP A 198 -6.90 4.23 -10.82
N ILE A 199 -6.08 3.29 -11.29
CA ILE A 199 -6.49 1.93 -11.60
C ILE A 199 -5.71 0.96 -10.72
N ALA A 200 -6.39 -0.06 -10.21
CA ALA A 200 -5.76 -1.22 -9.61
C ALA A 200 -6.18 -2.50 -10.33
N LEU A 201 -5.19 -3.28 -10.78
CA LEU A 201 -5.38 -4.67 -11.17
C LEU A 201 -5.14 -5.56 -9.96
N GLU A 202 -6.03 -6.51 -9.73
CA GLU A 202 -5.90 -7.47 -8.65
C GLU A 202 -6.17 -8.88 -9.17
N VAL A 203 -5.28 -9.81 -8.82
CA VAL A 203 -5.53 -11.23 -8.98
C VAL A 203 -5.42 -11.87 -7.60
N ALA A 204 -6.52 -12.49 -7.19
CA ALA A 204 -6.61 -13.23 -5.94
C ALA A 204 -6.94 -14.68 -6.27
N GLU A 205 -6.24 -15.61 -5.64
CA GLU A 205 -6.58 -17.02 -5.67
C GLU A 205 -6.81 -17.49 -4.25
N GLN A 206 -8.02 -17.95 -3.97
CA GLN A 206 -8.44 -18.42 -2.67
C GLN A 206 -9.20 -19.73 -2.83
N ASP A 207 -8.85 -20.75 -2.04
CA ASP A 207 -9.52 -22.06 -2.06
C ASP A 207 -9.57 -22.69 -3.47
N GLY A 208 -8.55 -22.41 -4.30
CA GLY A 208 -8.45 -22.88 -5.68
C GLY A 208 -9.29 -22.11 -6.71
N VAL A 209 -10.00 -21.07 -6.29
CA VAL A 209 -10.76 -20.18 -7.17
C VAL A 209 -9.93 -18.92 -7.44
N ARG A 210 -9.59 -18.69 -8.71
CA ARG A 210 -8.90 -17.48 -9.17
C ARG A 210 -9.90 -16.44 -9.60
N GLN A 211 -9.70 -15.20 -9.15
CA GLN A 211 -10.49 -14.04 -9.52
C GLN A 211 -9.57 -12.93 -10.03
N LYS A 212 -9.97 -12.32 -11.13
CA LYS A 212 -9.32 -11.15 -11.74
C LYS A 212 -10.22 -9.95 -11.52
N ILE A 213 -9.69 -8.91 -10.91
CA ILE A 213 -10.46 -7.76 -10.46
C ILE A 213 -9.80 -6.48 -10.98
N VAL A 214 -10.61 -5.58 -11.54
CA VAL A 214 -10.19 -4.23 -11.90
C VAL A 214 -10.88 -3.24 -10.98
N HIS A 215 -10.11 -2.33 -10.41
CA HIS A 215 -10.60 -1.21 -9.63
C HIS A 215 -10.30 0.09 -10.38
N LEU A 216 -11.29 0.97 -10.48
CA LEU A 216 -11.19 2.29 -11.11
C LEU A 216 -11.78 3.33 -10.17
N ASP A 217 -11.02 4.38 -9.85
CA ASP A 217 -11.56 5.59 -9.22
C ASP A 217 -11.94 6.60 -10.31
N TYR A 218 -13.25 6.77 -10.51
CA TYR A 218 -13.82 7.69 -11.49
C TYR A 218 -14.22 9.01 -10.82
N VAL A 219 -13.69 10.13 -11.31
CA VAL A 219 -13.89 11.46 -10.73
C VAL A 219 -14.87 12.25 -11.57
N TYR A 220 -15.93 12.75 -10.94
CA TYR A 220 -17.02 13.46 -11.62
C TYR A 220 -17.51 14.64 -10.80
N SER A 221 -18.30 15.51 -11.43
CA SER A 221 -19.05 16.57 -10.76
C SER A 221 -20.46 16.08 -10.45
N SER A 222 -20.89 16.22 -9.19
CA SER A 222 -22.27 15.97 -8.79
C SER A 222 -22.96 17.27 -8.44
N THR A 223 -24.15 17.50 -9.01
CA THR A 223 -25.04 18.61 -8.66
C THR A 223 -26.25 18.07 -7.95
N CYS A 224 -26.54 18.57 -6.75
CA CYS A 224 -27.64 18.06 -5.94
C CYS A 224 -29.01 18.42 -6.56
N PRO A 225 -29.87 17.42 -6.88
CA PRO A 225 -31.21 17.68 -7.42
C PRO A 225 -32.05 18.59 -6.52
N CYS A 226 -32.03 18.37 -5.20
CA CYS A 226 -32.73 19.23 -4.23
C CYS A 226 -32.24 20.68 -4.30
N SER A 227 -30.93 20.89 -4.37
CA SER A 227 -30.37 22.24 -4.41
C SER A 227 -30.72 22.98 -5.70
N LEU A 228 -30.73 22.26 -6.83
CA LEU A 228 -31.19 22.78 -8.12
C LEU A 228 -32.65 23.21 -8.05
N GLU A 229 -33.54 22.34 -7.57
CA GLU A 229 -34.97 22.65 -7.47
C GLU A 229 -35.25 23.86 -6.56
N LEU A 230 -34.58 23.92 -5.40
CA LEU A 230 -34.72 25.04 -4.46
C LEU A 230 -34.15 26.35 -5.01
N SER A 231 -33.07 26.28 -5.80
CA SER A 231 -32.49 27.45 -6.48
C SER A 231 -33.44 28.00 -7.54
N GLU A 232 -34.05 27.12 -8.35
CA GLU A 232 -35.03 27.51 -9.36
C GLU A 232 -36.32 28.06 -8.72
N HIS A 233 -36.77 27.48 -7.61
CA HIS A 233 -37.86 28.03 -6.82
C HIS A 233 -37.55 29.46 -6.33
N ALA A 234 -36.35 29.71 -5.77
CA ALA A 234 -35.96 31.04 -5.32
C ALA A 234 -35.91 32.07 -6.49
N ARG A 235 -35.46 31.64 -7.67
CA ARG A 235 -35.43 32.47 -8.88
C ARG A 235 -36.83 32.82 -9.35
N ARG A 236 -37.73 31.83 -9.43
CA ARG A 236 -39.10 32.00 -9.93
C ARG A 236 -39.99 32.80 -8.98
N GLU A 237 -39.98 32.44 -7.69
CA GLU A 237 -40.94 33.00 -6.72
C GLU A 237 -40.48 34.34 -6.13
N ARG A 238 -39.16 34.56 -6.06
CA ARG A 238 -38.59 35.75 -5.39
C ARG A 238 -37.72 36.63 -6.29
N GLY A 239 -37.48 36.23 -7.55
CA GLY A 239 -36.52 36.93 -8.42
C GLY A 239 -35.09 36.92 -7.86
N GLN A 240 -34.80 36.02 -6.91
CA GLN A 240 -33.52 35.98 -6.22
C GLN A 240 -32.56 35.08 -7.01
N LEU A 241 -31.41 35.63 -7.38
CA LEU A 241 -30.31 34.82 -7.92
C LEU A 241 -29.89 33.80 -6.86
N ALA A 242 -29.92 32.52 -7.22
CA ALA A 242 -29.53 31.40 -6.38
C ALA A 242 -28.78 30.36 -7.20
N THR A 243 -27.66 29.85 -6.69
CA THR A 243 -26.84 28.86 -7.40
C THR A 243 -26.93 27.53 -6.67
N PRO A 244 -27.27 26.42 -7.36
CA PRO A 244 -27.24 25.12 -6.74
C PRO A 244 -25.82 24.74 -6.36
N HIS A 245 -25.67 23.98 -5.28
CA HIS A 245 -24.36 23.45 -4.94
C HIS A 245 -24.00 22.27 -5.83
N SER A 246 -22.74 22.26 -6.23
CA SER A 246 -22.11 21.19 -6.98
C SER A 246 -20.73 20.92 -6.40
N GLN A 247 -20.26 19.69 -6.48
CA GLN A 247 -18.98 19.29 -5.89
C GLN A 247 -18.26 18.24 -6.73
N ARG A 248 -16.96 18.09 -6.48
CA ARG A 248 -16.21 16.93 -6.95
C ARG A 248 -16.67 15.69 -6.18
N SER A 249 -16.78 14.57 -6.88
CA SER A 249 -17.20 13.28 -6.34
C SER A 249 -16.32 12.19 -6.92
N VAL A 250 -16.20 11.08 -6.20
CA VAL A 250 -15.41 9.93 -6.62
C VAL A 250 -16.25 8.68 -6.49
N ALA A 251 -16.28 7.86 -7.54
CA ALA A 251 -16.84 6.52 -7.50
C ALA A 251 -15.72 5.49 -7.71
N ARG A 252 -15.48 4.63 -6.73
CA ARG A 252 -14.63 3.46 -6.89
C ARG A 252 -15.46 2.31 -7.43
N ILE A 253 -15.17 1.94 -8.67
CA ILE A 253 -15.78 0.83 -9.39
C ILE A 253 -14.84 -0.36 -9.29
N SER A 254 -15.29 -1.45 -8.69
CA SER A 254 -14.55 -2.71 -8.61
C SER A 254 -15.32 -3.78 -9.38
N VAL A 255 -14.70 -4.43 -10.35
CA VAL A 255 -15.37 -5.40 -11.23
C VAL A 255 -14.55 -6.68 -11.31
N VAL A 256 -15.21 -7.83 -11.18
CA VAL A 256 -14.60 -9.13 -11.48
C VAL A 256 -14.71 -9.35 -12.99
N LEU A 257 -13.59 -9.68 -13.63
CA LEU A 257 -13.53 -9.96 -15.06
C LEU A 257 -14.04 -11.38 -15.33
N ASP A 258 -14.85 -11.53 -16.36
CA ASP A 258 -15.23 -12.83 -16.91
C ASP A 258 -14.22 -13.24 -17.99
N ASP A 259 -13.45 -14.30 -17.71
CA ASP A 259 -12.40 -14.82 -18.60
C ASP A 259 -12.96 -15.35 -19.93
N ASP A 260 -14.22 -15.79 -19.96
CA ASP A 260 -14.85 -16.38 -21.15
C ASP A 260 -15.49 -15.32 -22.07
N ALA A 261 -15.66 -14.08 -21.58
CA ALA A 261 -16.34 -13.01 -22.29
C ALA A 261 -15.39 -12.09 -23.11
N GLY A 262 -14.09 -12.35 -23.06
CA GLY A 262 -13.05 -11.58 -23.76
C GLY A 262 -12.50 -10.40 -22.95
N VAL A 263 -11.56 -9.65 -23.55
CA VAL A 263 -10.83 -8.59 -22.85
C VAL A 263 -11.72 -7.37 -22.60
N LEU A 264 -11.82 -6.96 -21.32
CA LEU A 264 -12.33 -5.65 -20.91
C LEU A 264 -11.15 -4.69 -20.75
N TRP A 265 -11.05 -3.69 -21.64
CA TRP A 265 -9.99 -2.69 -21.56
C TRP A 265 -10.27 -1.65 -20.46
N PHE A 266 -9.23 -1.00 -19.96
CA PHE A 266 -9.40 0.12 -19.00
C PHE A 266 -10.25 1.23 -19.60
N GLU A 267 -10.02 1.52 -20.88
CA GLU A 267 -10.77 2.47 -21.68
C GLU A 267 -12.25 2.12 -21.74
N ASP A 268 -12.60 0.83 -21.86
CA ASP A 268 -14.00 0.39 -21.90
C ASP A 268 -14.69 0.67 -20.56
N LEU A 269 -14.04 0.36 -19.43
CA LEU A 269 -14.59 0.61 -18.10
C LEU A 269 -14.75 2.12 -17.81
N ILE A 270 -13.79 2.94 -18.24
CA ILE A 270 -13.86 4.40 -18.17
C ILE A 270 -15.03 4.92 -19.02
N GLU A 271 -15.21 4.40 -20.23
CA GLU A 271 -16.32 4.78 -21.12
C GLU A 271 -17.68 4.36 -20.54
N LEU A 272 -17.80 3.19 -19.90
CA LEU A 272 -19.00 2.79 -19.16
C LEU A 272 -19.31 3.79 -18.03
N CYS A 273 -18.30 4.26 -17.30
CA CYS A 273 -18.47 5.26 -16.25
C CYS A 273 -18.96 6.61 -16.82
N ARG A 274 -18.41 7.04 -17.96
CA ARG A 274 -18.85 8.25 -18.68
C ARG A 274 -20.29 8.15 -19.17
N LEU A 275 -20.70 6.96 -19.62
CA LEU A 275 -22.07 6.70 -20.05
C LEU A 275 -23.05 6.60 -18.87
N ALA A 276 -22.58 6.22 -17.69
CA ALA A 276 -23.37 6.20 -16.45
C ALA A 276 -23.54 7.61 -15.87
N VAL A 277 -22.44 8.35 -15.72
CA VAL A 277 -22.41 9.68 -15.14
C VAL A 277 -21.54 10.58 -16.04
N PRO A 278 -22.17 11.39 -16.92
CA PRO A 278 -21.46 12.09 -18.00
C PRO A 278 -20.68 13.33 -17.56
N THR A 279 -20.80 13.72 -16.29
CA THR A 279 -20.20 14.93 -15.71
C THR A 279 -18.76 14.72 -15.25
N GLU A 280 -17.97 13.96 -16.02
CA GLU A 280 -16.53 13.79 -15.77
C GLU A 280 -15.80 15.14 -15.72
N THR A 281 -14.83 15.27 -14.82
CA THR A 281 -14.00 16.48 -14.73
C THR A 281 -13.23 16.73 -16.04
N GLN A 282 -13.19 17.98 -16.48
CA GLN A 282 -12.52 18.38 -17.71
C GLN A 282 -11.03 18.67 -17.48
N VAL A 283 -10.17 18.36 -18.46
CA VAL A 283 -8.73 18.62 -18.40
C VAL A 283 -8.38 20.04 -18.87
N MET A 284 -8.83 20.41 -20.07
CA MET A 284 -8.60 21.72 -20.67
C MET A 284 -9.93 22.36 -21.04
N VAL A 285 -10.11 23.62 -20.62
CA VAL A 285 -11.35 24.36 -20.85
C VAL A 285 -11.06 25.79 -21.30
N LYS A 286 -11.94 26.30 -22.16
CA LYS A 286 -12.17 27.73 -22.42
C LYS A 286 -13.53 28.14 -21.87
N ARG A 287 -13.88 29.41 -22.02
CA ARG A 287 -15.16 29.99 -21.54
C ARG A 287 -16.38 29.21 -22.06
N GLU A 288 -16.34 28.83 -23.33
CA GLU A 288 -17.40 28.04 -23.97
C GLU A 288 -17.54 26.63 -23.37
N ASP A 289 -16.44 26.01 -22.93
CA ASP A 289 -16.45 24.70 -22.27
C ASP A 289 -16.93 24.79 -20.82
N GLU A 290 -16.53 25.84 -20.09
CA GLU A 290 -17.02 26.09 -18.74
C GLU A 290 -18.54 26.27 -18.73
N GLN A 291 -19.08 27.03 -19.69
CA GLN A 291 -20.52 27.15 -19.88
C GLN A 291 -21.16 25.80 -20.22
N ALA A 292 -20.57 25.05 -21.16
CA ALA A 292 -21.07 23.73 -21.55
C ALA A 292 -21.10 22.76 -20.35
N PHE A 293 -20.08 22.82 -19.49
CA PHE A 293 -19.99 21.97 -18.31
C PHE A 293 -21.03 22.37 -17.25
N ALA A 294 -21.30 23.66 -17.07
CA ALA A 294 -22.39 24.13 -16.21
C ALA A 294 -23.76 23.64 -16.71
N GLU A 295 -24.01 23.71 -18.02
CA GLU A 295 -25.22 23.18 -18.65
C GLU A 295 -25.32 21.65 -18.51
N LEU A 296 -24.21 20.93 -18.69
CA LEU A 296 -24.14 19.48 -18.52
C LEU A 296 -24.47 19.04 -17.09
N ASN A 297 -23.94 19.77 -16.09
CA ASN A 297 -24.26 19.53 -14.68
C ASN A 297 -25.74 19.79 -14.38
N ALA A 298 -26.30 20.89 -14.89
CA ALA A 298 -27.71 21.21 -14.71
C ALA A 298 -28.64 20.19 -15.40
N ALA A 299 -28.20 19.58 -16.50
CA ALA A 299 -28.94 18.53 -17.20
C ALA A 299 -28.87 17.16 -16.50
N ASN A 300 -27.88 16.93 -15.64
CA ASN A 300 -27.63 15.66 -14.97
C ASN A 300 -27.46 15.82 -13.44
N PRO A 301 -28.45 16.43 -12.73
CA PRO A 301 -28.40 16.48 -11.28
C PRO A 301 -28.57 15.06 -10.72
N ILE A 302 -27.81 14.70 -9.68
CA ILE A 302 -27.75 13.31 -9.20
C ILE A 302 -27.51 13.22 -7.69
N PHE A 303 -28.24 12.34 -7.02
CA PHE A 303 -27.95 11.94 -5.63
C PHE A 303 -26.88 10.85 -5.60
N VAL A 304 -26.24 10.65 -4.44
CA VAL A 304 -25.18 9.64 -4.29
C VAL A 304 -25.71 8.21 -4.47
N GLU A 305 -26.98 7.97 -4.14
CA GLU A 305 -27.67 6.71 -4.35
C GLU A 305 -27.94 6.47 -5.83
N ASP A 306 -28.36 7.50 -6.55
CA ASP A 306 -28.65 7.41 -7.98
C ASP A 306 -27.37 7.25 -8.79
N ALA A 307 -26.27 7.91 -8.39
CA ALA A 307 -24.96 7.69 -8.99
C ALA A 307 -24.56 6.20 -8.92
N ALA A 308 -24.70 5.57 -7.75
CA ALA A 308 -24.41 4.14 -7.60
C ALA A 308 -25.30 3.26 -8.50
N ARG A 309 -26.59 3.59 -8.61
CA ARG A 309 -27.53 2.87 -9.50
C ARG A 309 -27.19 3.05 -10.98
N CYS A 310 -26.83 4.25 -11.41
CA CYS A 310 -26.46 4.53 -12.80
C CYS A 310 -25.18 3.77 -13.20
N PHE A 311 -24.18 3.70 -12.31
CA PHE A 311 -23.01 2.85 -12.56
C PHE A 311 -23.43 1.37 -12.63
N ALA A 312 -24.21 0.89 -11.66
CA ALA A 312 -24.67 -0.50 -11.64
C ALA A 312 -25.45 -0.89 -12.90
N GLU A 313 -26.31 -0.03 -13.42
CA GLU A 313 -27.05 -0.25 -14.67
C GLU A 313 -26.12 -0.56 -15.85
N ARG A 314 -25.03 0.21 -15.99
CA ARG A 314 -24.03 -0.02 -17.05
C ARG A 314 -23.24 -1.30 -16.84
N LEU A 315 -22.86 -1.60 -15.58
CA LEU A 315 -22.08 -2.78 -15.24
C LEU A 315 -22.89 -4.07 -15.43
N LEU A 316 -24.17 -4.08 -15.05
CA LEU A 316 -25.08 -5.21 -15.27
C LEU A 316 -25.32 -5.53 -16.75
N ALA A 317 -25.21 -4.52 -17.61
CA ALA A 317 -25.39 -4.67 -19.05
C ALA A 317 -24.12 -5.12 -19.79
N GLU A 318 -22.96 -5.14 -19.11
CA GLU A 318 -21.67 -5.49 -19.71
C GLU A 318 -21.36 -6.97 -19.48
N PRO A 319 -21.42 -7.83 -20.52
CA PRO A 319 -21.22 -9.28 -20.36
C PRO A 319 -19.81 -9.68 -19.93
N ARG A 320 -18.82 -8.80 -20.03
CA ARG A 320 -17.44 -9.05 -19.56
C ARG A 320 -17.25 -8.88 -18.05
N ILE A 321 -18.29 -8.46 -17.34
CA ILE A 321 -18.25 -8.16 -15.91
C ILE A 321 -19.12 -9.18 -15.16
N GLY A 322 -18.52 -9.85 -14.18
CA GLY A 322 -19.22 -10.70 -13.21
C GLY A 322 -19.68 -9.90 -11.99
N ASP A 323 -19.25 -10.32 -10.80
CA ASP A 323 -19.52 -9.58 -9.56
C ASP A 323 -18.92 -8.15 -9.63
N PHE A 324 -19.58 -7.19 -9.00
CA PHE A 324 -19.05 -5.83 -8.92
C PHE A 324 -19.44 -5.09 -7.64
N ARG A 325 -18.72 -4.00 -7.38
CA ARG A 325 -19.01 -3.06 -6.30
C ARG A 325 -18.81 -1.63 -6.76
N VAL A 326 -19.76 -0.78 -6.42
CA VAL A 326 -19.71 0.66 -6.58
C VAL A 326 -19.67 1.30 -5.20
N VAL A 327 -18.62 2.06 -4.90
CA VAL A 327 -18.56 2.90 -3.71
C VAL A 327 -18.48 4.35 -4.16
N ALA A 328 -19.52 5.13 -3.90
CA ALA A 328 -19.57 6.54 -4.27
C ALA A 328 -19.43 7.43 -3.04
N SER A 329 -18.67 8.53 -3.20
CA SER A 329 -18.56 9.61 -2.22
C SER A 329 -18.78 10.94 -2.93
N HIS A 330 -19.83 11.65 -2.52
CA HIS A 330 -20.05 13.05 -2.86
C HIS A 330 -19.40 13.93 -1.80
N GLN A 331 -18.37 14.68 -2.19
CA GLN A 331 -17.62 15.54 -1.27
C GLN A 331 -18.41 16.83 -1.04
N GLU A 332 -19.39 16.77 -0.14
CA GLU A 332 -20.40 17.81 0.03
C GLU A 332 -19.78 19.18 0.26
N SER A 333 -20.24 20.17 -0.52
CA SER A 333 -19.73 21.54 -0.45
C SER A 333 -20.40 22.37 0.64
N LEU A 334 -21.60 21.99 1.09
CA LEU A 334 -22.37 22.68 2.14
C LEU A 334 -22.11 22.07 3.54
N HIS A 335 -21.56 20.87 3.61
CA HIS A 335 -21.34 20.14 4.85
C HIS A 335 -19.86 19.89 5.10
N SER A 336 -19.51 19.61 6.36
CA SER A 336 -18.15 19.23 6.76
C SER A 336 -17.92 17.71 6.72
N HIS A 337 -18.75 17.00 5.96
CA HIS A 337 -18.75 15.54 5.82
C HIS A 337 -19.34 15.16 4.46
N ASP A 338 -18.96 13.98 3.96
CA ASP A 338 -19.37 13.50 2.63
C ASP A 338 -20.67 12.68 2.70
N ALA A 339 -21.46 12.72 1.62
CA ALA A 339 -22.55 11.77 1.40
C ALA A 339 -22.00 10.54 0.68
N VAL A 340 -22.30 9.35 1.17
CA VAL A 340 -21.69 8.10 0.67
C VAL A 340 -22.72 7.02 0.36
N SER A 341 -22.43 6.18 -0.63
CA SER A 341 -23.23 5.00 -0.94
C SER A 341 -22.34 3.81 -1.32
N VAL A 342 -22.83 2.60 -1.05
CA VAL A 342 -22.20 1.34 -1.44
C VAL A 342 -23.27 0.46 -2.09
N LEU A 343 -22.97 -0.05 -3.28
CA LEU A 343 -23.79 -1.03 -3.98
C LEU A 343 -22.88 -2.19 -4.38
N THR A 344 -23.32 -3.42 -4.09
CA THR A 344 -22.60 -4.66 -4.43
C THR A 344 -23.54 -5.59 -5.16
N GLU A 345 -23.05 -6.20 -6.24
CA GLU A 345 -23.70 -7.30 -6.95
C GLU A 345 -22.80 -8.55 -6.86
N GLY A 346 -23.42 -9.70 -6.60
CA GLY A 346 -22.70 -10.96 -6.37
C GLY A 346 -22.11 -11.10 -4.98
N SER A 347 -21.21 -12.08 -4.81
CA SER A 347 -20.69 -12.50 -3.50
C SER A 347 -19.29 -12.01 -3.18
N THR A 348 -18.48 -11.72 -4.21
CA THR A 348 -17.06 -11.37 -4.11
C THR A 348 -16.82 -10.16 -3.21
N PHE A 349 -17.69 -9.15 -3.29
CA PHE A 349 -17.56 -7.91 -2.51
C PHE A 349 -18.55 -7.77 -1.37
N ALA A 350 -19.35 -8.81 -1.08
CA ALA A 350 -20.36 -8.78 -0.05
C ALA A 350 -19.69 -8.79 1.34
N GLN A 351 -19.86 -7.73 2.11
CA GLN A 351 -19.24 -7.59 3.44
C GLN A 351 -20.23 -7.00 4.45
N PRO A 352 -20.44 -7.64 5.62
CA PRO A 352 -21.30 -7.09 6.67
C PRO A 352 -20.64 -5.91 7.41
N SER A 353 -19.31 -5.85 7.42
CA SER A 353 -18.54 -4.77 8.04
C SER A 353 -17.75 -4.04 6.97
N LEU A 354 -17.73 -2.71 7.05
CA LEU A 354 -16.91 -1.88 6.18
C LEU A 354 -15.63 -1.45 6.90
N GLU A 355 -14.53 -1.34 6.16
CA GLU A 355 -13.29 -0.83 6.72
C GLU A 355 -13.46 0.64 7.17
N PRO A 356 -12.94 1.03 8.35
CA PRO A 356 -13.13 2.39 8.88
C PRO A 356 -12.63 3.52 7.97
N ARG A 357 -11.69 3.23 7.06
CA ARG A 357 -11.10 4.21 6.13
C ARG A 357 -11.54 4.03 4.67
N LEU A 358 -12.54 3.18 4.39
CA LEU A 358 -13.03 2.94 3.05
C LEU A 358 -13.34 4.24 2.31
N PHE A 359 -14.19 5.09 2.90
CA PHE A 359 -14.62 6.36 2.30
C PHE A 359 -13.53 7.42 2.29
N GLY A 360 -12.67 7.45 3.31
CA GLY A 360 -11.53 8.39 3.37
C GLY A 360 -10.48 8.17 2.28
N SER A 361 -10.54 7.04 1.57
CA SER A 361 -9.70 6.76 0.41
C SER A 361 -10.30 7.21 -0.94
N LEU A 362 -11.54 7.68 -0.96
CA LEU A 362 -12.24 8.21 -2.14
C LEU A 362 -11.99 9.71 -2.27
N ILE A 363 -10.72 10.07 -2.36
CA ILE A 363 -10.27 11.45 -2.53
C ILE A 363 -9.42 11.54 -3.79
N HIS A 364 -9.72 12.52 -4.63
CA HIS A 364 -8.81 12.86 -5.72
C HIS A 364 -7.62 13.64 -5.15
N GLY A 365 -6.44 13.01 -5.14
CA GLY A 365 -5.24 13.51 -4.47
C GLY A 365 -4.68 14.82 -5.01
N GLY A 366 -5.06 15.22 -6.23
CA GLY A 366 -4.62 16.46 -6.89
C GLY A 366 -3.18 16.40 -7.41
#